data_AF-A0A395ISY0-F1
#
_entry.id   AF-A0A395ISY0-F1
#
_cell.length_a   1.000
_cell.length_b   1.000
_cell.length_c   1.000
_cell.angle_alpha   90.00
_cell.angle_beta   90.00
_cell.angle_gamma   90.00
#
_symmetry.space_group_name_H-M   'P 1'
#
loop_
_entity.id
_entity.type
_entity.pdbx_description
1 polymer ?
#
loop_
_entity_poly.entity_id
_entity_poly.type
_entity_poly.pdbx_seq_one_letter_code
_entity_poly.pdbx_strand_id
1 'polypeptide(L)'
;MCHSSILYCISAAETPATRPDEDPRMAADPPQAHRFLPHQQTGQGPPGGFHYAKPQRRLRHSTGIPLSPVLYMLYLSELLSQDSNIRFGYADDICLYKASTSVDINVASLVTEIRNIMHWGTRNKIAFAPEKLEMIHLTRKNGSRAPDWDQPALRWLGVWFDRRLTFRRHVAERAGKARQVARHIRGLAKTVDGPPASALRKAVITCVIPSLTYGTEACRQRRPSGLEDHPYGYTLQGRRYPVGGGYAGGSQATFRTPHSNGRRSTPPGAQDHPPIITRGRGAGSRQVAKTKIQRLGSLFPQVLRPTLRPPHYTHGCRVDPTGGVDKETAAAAFKTWWDDLPPDDVTIFSDGSEQYHERQKYVGYGYAIYQNKKQIGSGAGSINPISHVFDAEAIGAWRGLQHTLRMPQEVRSQRLWMCIDSTSVIWCLRANASASSQWAFIACQNAMQVYNIRIKWSPGHTGIEGNEAADRLADTGAHTPDCDPGPASLPTISGIGSIFRDLRSGAQQSWWTKRKAKAVRSLP
;
A
#
# COMPACT_ATOMS: atom_id res chain seq x y z
N MET A 1 -7.17 -43.49 10.33
CA MET A 1 -5.74 -43.69 10.67
C MET A 1 -5.21 -42.45 11.40
N CYS A 2 -4.71 -42.60 12.63
CA CYS A 2 -4.14 -41.47 13.37
C CYS A 2 -2.76 -41.14 12.81
N HIS A 3 -2.62 -39.97 12.20
CA HIS A 3 -1.35 -39.50 11.65
C HIS A 3 -0.52 -38.83 12.76
N SER A 4 0.78 -39.11 12.75
CA SER A 4 1.82 -38.47 13.54
C SER A 4 2.43 -37.36 12.69
N SER A 5 2.59 -36.15 13.24
CA SER A 5 3.19 -35.04 12.49
C SER A 5 4.26 -34.35 13.30
N ILE A 6 5.27 -33.79 12.63
CA ILE A 6 6.33 -33.00 13.26
C ILE A 6 6.36 -31.63 12.57
N LEU A 7 6.41 -30.59 13.38
CA LEU A 7 6.64 -29.21 12.96
C LEU A 7 8.02 -28.79 13.46
N TYR A 8 8.85 -28.28 12.55
CA TYR A 8 10.23 -27.88 12.82
C TYR A 8 10.47 -26.47 12.31
N CYS A 9 11.06 -25.60 13.11
CA CYS A 9 11.27 -24.20 12.76
C CYS A 9 12.76 -23.84 12.85
N ILE A 10 13.26 -23.16 11.82
CA ILE A 10 14.63 -22.66 11.71
C ILE A 10 14.61 -21.22 11.20
N SER A 11 15.40 -20.36 11.81
CA SER A 11 15.57 -18.98 11.34
C SER A 11 16.88 -18.85 10.57
N ALA A 12 16.83 -18.17 9.43
CA ALA A 12 18.00 -17.78 8.65
C ALA A 12 18.70 -16.62 9.37
N ALA A 13 20.00 -16.74 9.61
CA ALA A 13 20.82 -15.72 10.23
C ALA A 13 21.64 -14.97 9.19
N GLU A 14 21.83 -13.66 9.40
CA GLU A 14 22.89 -12.94 8.69
C GLU A 14 24.24 -13.47 9.16
N THR A 15 25.09 -13.89 8.22
CA THR A 15 26.45 -14.40 8.49
C THR A 15 27.23 -13.42 9.38
N PRO A 16 27.77 -13.85 10.53
CA PRO A 16 28.86 -13.14 11.18
C PRO A 16 30.06 -13.14 10.23
N ALA A 17 30.75 -12.01 10.11
CA ALA A 17 31.95 -11.92 9.27
C ALA A 17 33.07 -12.76 9.88
N THR A 18 33.22 -14.02 9.46
CA THR A 18 34.44 -14.78 9.68
C THR A 18 35.47 -14.38 8.63
N ARG A 19 36.71 -14.12 9.10
CA ARG A 19 37.85 -13.78 8.24
C ARG A 19 38.14 -14.94 7.27
N PRO A 20 38.45 -14.67 6.00
CA PRO A 20 38.82 -15.71 5.06
C PRO A 20 40.30 -16.02 5.26
N ASP A 21 40.65 -17.00 6.09
CA ASP A 21 41.94 -17.71 6.08
C ASP A 21 41.93 -18.84 7.13
N GLU A 22 41.04 -19.83 6.99
CA GLU A 22 41.25 -21.17 7.58
C GLU A 22 40.74 -22.24 6.57
N ASP A 23 41.64 -23.14 6.16
CA ASP A 23 41.48 -24.21 5.17
C ASP A 23 40.48 -25.29 5.67
N PRO A 24 39.47 -25.73 4.89
CA PRO A 24 38.44 -26.67 5.33
C PRO A 24 38.90 -28.14 5.28
N ARG A 25 40.12 -28.44 5.72
CA ARG A 25 40.65 -29.80 5.84
C ARG A 25 41.34 -30.00 7.18
N MET A 26 40.61 -29.91 8.29
CA MET A 26 40.97 -30.48 9.60
C MET A 26 39.80 -30.20 10.57
N ALA A 27 38.81 -31.09 10.62
CA ALA A 27 37.94 -31.28 11.79
C ALA A 27 37.15 -32.58 11.60
N ALA A 28 37.78 -33.67 12.01
CA ALA A 28 37.13 -34.96 12.22
C ALA A 28 36.34 -34.94 13.54
N ASP A 29 35.23 -35.67 13.52
CA ASP A 29 34.37 -36.18 14.61
C ASP A 29 33.64 -35.23 15.59
N PRO A 30 32.38 -35.58 15.96
CA PRO A 30 31.57 -34.78 16.88
C PRO A 30 31.91 -35.09 18.35
N PRO A 31 32.11 -34.08 19.22
CA PRO A 31 32.30 -34.35 20.64
C PRO A 31 30.95 -34.53 21.35
N GLN A 32 30.90 -35.63 22.12
CA GLN A 32 29.90 -35.94 23.13
C GLN A 32 29.89 -34.91 24.27
N ALA A 33 28.75 -34.82 24.94
CA ALA A 33 28.49 -33.94 26.07
C ALA A 33 29.47 -34.14 27.24
N HIS A 34 30.04 -33.06 27.80
CA HIS A 34 30.28 -32.88 29.25
C HIS A 34 30.62 -31.41 29.61
N ARG A 35 29.73 -30.79 30.41
CA ARG A 35 29.94 -30.03 31.68
C ARG A 35 31.11 -29.03 31.88
N PHE A 36 30.74 -27.89 32.50
CA PHE A 36 31.46 -26.98 33.42
C PHE A 36 32.06 -25.63 32.91
N LEU A 37 31.33 -24.53 33.25
CA LEU A 37 31.69 -23.29 33.98
C LEU A 37 33.00 -22.47 33.68
N PRO A 38 33.05 -21.17 34.07
CA PRO A 38 33.64 -20.07 33.30
C PRO A 38 34.89 -19.41 33.94
N HIS A 39 35.65 -18.63 33.17
CA HIS A 39 36.34 -17.39 33.62
C HIS A 39 36.92 -16.63 32.41
N GLN A 40 36.52 -15.36 32.23
CA GLN A 40 37.34 -14.14 32.35
C GLN A 40 38.68 -14.14 31.60
N GLN A 41 38.86 -13.18 30.69
CA GLN A 41 40.12 -12.46 30.56
C GLN A 41 39.95 -11.03 30.01
N THR A 42 40.51 -10.11 30.77
CA THR A 42 40.94 -8.74 30.48
C THR A 42 42.10 -8.70 29.49
N GLY A 43 42.26 -7.61 28.74
CA GLY A 43 43.54 -7.31 28.06
C GLY A 43 43.50 -6.19 27.03
N GLN A 44 44.07 -5.05 27.39
CA GLN A 44 44.34 -3.86 26.56
C GLN A 44 45.60 -4.03 25.69
N GLY A 45 45.71 -3.32 24.56
CA GLY A 45 46.98 -3.08 23.85
C GLY A 45 46.85 -2.67 22.38
N PRO A 46 47.78 -1.86 21.78
CA PRO A 46 47.41 -0.56 21.22
C PRO A 46 47.91 -0.34 19.75
N PRO A 47 48.22 0.88 19.22
CA PRO A 47 47.59 1.39 18.00
C PRO A 47 48.57 1.65 16.83
N GLY A 48 48.02 1.86 15.64
CA GLY A 48 48.72 2.57 14.56
C GLY A 48 48.77 1.84 13.22
N GLY A 49 48.33 2.51 12.16
CA GLY A 49 48.51 2.06 10.77
C GLY A 49 47.42 2.59 9.83
N PHE A 50 47.59 3.81 9.33
CA PHE A 50 46.85 4.32 8.18
C PHE A 50 47.34 3.64 6.90
N HIS A 51 46.44 3.01 6.14
CA HIS A 51 46.64 2.75 4.70
C HIS A 51 45.32 2.93 3.94
N TYR A 52 45.40 3.71 2.86
CA TYR A 52 44.33 4.00 1.91
C TYR A 52 44.04 2.82 0.95
N ALA A 53 42.82 2.85 0.40
CA ALA A 53 42.35 2.26 -0.86
C ALA A 53 41.70 0.86 -0.86
N LYS A 54 40.35 0.84 -0.96
CA LYS A 54 39.54 0.41 -2.13
C LYS A 54 38.05 0.34 -1.72
N PRO A 55 37.09 0.86 -2.51
CA PRO A 55 35.68 0.69 -2.18
C PRO A 55 35.24 -0.73 -2.55
N GLN A 56 35.39 -1.67 -1.60
CA GLN A 56 34.68 -2.94 -1.67
C GLN A 56 33.18 -2.66 -1.56
N ARG A 57 32.44 -3.00 -2.62
CA ARG A 57 30.97 -3.01 -2.63
C ARG A 57 30.46 -3.85 -1.46
N ARG A 58 30.02 -3.18 -0.40
CA ARG A 58 29.26 -3.79 0.69
C ARG A 58 27.89 -4.16 0.13
N LEU A 59 27.66 -5.43 -0.19
CA LEU A 59 26.30 -5.99 -0.12
C LEU A 59 25.94 -6.13 1.36
N ARG A 60 25.64 -5.00 1.99
CA ARG A 60 24.83 -4.96 3.21
C ARG A 60 23.48 -4.46 2.76
N HIS A 61 22.45 -5.27 2.94
CA HIS A 61 21.10 -4.73 2.95
C HIS A 61 21.05 -3.72 4.09
N SER A 62 21.05 -2.42 3.79
CA SER A 62 20.83 -1.41 4.81
C SER A 62 19.43 -1.62 5.35
N THR A 63 19.35 -2.02 6.61
CA THR A 63 18.12 -2.03 7.42
C THR A 63 17.55 -0.62 7.44
N GLY A 64 16.73 -0.29 6.45
CA GLY A 64 16.24 1.06 6.18
C GLY A 64 15.70 1.27 4.76
N ILE A 65 16.09 0.45 3.78
CA ILE A 65 15.49 0.49 2.44
C ILE A 65 14.17 -0.30 2.46
N PRO A 66 13.00 0.30 2.11
CA PRO A 66 11.70 -0.38 2.13
C PRO A 66 11.62 -1.66 1.28
N LEU A 67 12.49 -1.77 0.28
CA LEU A 67 12.55 -2.90 -0.65
C LEU A 67 13.37 -4.08 -0.13
N SER A 68 14.21 -3.88 0.90
CA SER A 68 15.12 -4.91 1.40
C SER A 68 14.40 -6.21 1.83
N PRO A 69 13.31 -6.18 2.62
CA PRO A 69 12.59 -7.39 3.00
C PRO A 69 11.99 -8.13 1.80
N VAL A 70 11.57 -7.39 0.77
CA VAL A 70 10.97 -7.97 -0.44
C VAL A 70 12.03 -8.70 -1.27
N LEU A 71 13.21 -8.09 -1.45
CA LEU A 71 14.32 -8.72 -2.16
C LEU A 71 14.83 -9.96 -1.41
N TYR A 72 14.87 -9.90 -0.08
CA TYR A 72 15.25 -11.04 0.75
C TYR A 72 14.23 -12.20 0.65
N MET A 73 12.93 -11.90 0.63
CA MET A 73 11.89 -12.90 0.39
C MET A 73 11.99 -13.52 -1.02
N LEU A 74 12.28 -12.72 -2.06
CA LEU A 74 12.50 -13.23 -3.41
C LEU A 74 13.73 -14.13 -3.48
N TYR A 75 14.79 -13.79 -2.75
CA TYR A 75 16.00 -14.60 -2.67
C TYR A 75 15.75 -15.97 -2.01
N LEU A 76 14.98 -16.01 -0.92
CA LEU A 76 14.60 -17.26 -0.25
C LEU A 76 13.48 -18.03 -0.97
N SER A 77 12.77 -17.40 -1.90
CA SER A 77 11.65 -18.04 -2.61
C SER A 77 12.09 -19.27 -3.40
N GLU A 78 13.31 -19.26 -3.95
CA GLU A 78 13.86 -20.41 -4.68
C GLU A 78 13.99 -21.63 -3.76
N LEU A 79 14.54 -21.45 -2.55
CA LEU A 79 14.65 -22.51 -1.55
C LEU A 79 13.28 -23.07 -1.15
N LEU A 80 12.29 -22.20 -0.96
CA LEU A 80 10.93 -22.62 -0.59
C LEU A 80 10.19 -23.31 -1.76
N SER A 81 10.50 -22.94 -3.00
CA SER A 81 9.85 -23.49 -4.20
C SER A 81 10.29 -24.91 -4.55
N GLN A 82 11.50 -25.33 -4.14
CA GLN A 82 12.04 -26.66 -4.43
C GLN A 82 11.22 -27.81 -3.83
N ASP A 83 10.65 -27.62 -2.63
CA ASP A 83 9.71 -28.58 -2.03
C ASP A 83 8.64 -27.86 -1.19
N SER A 84 7.65 -27.33 -1.89
CA SER A 84 6.52 -26.59 -1.31
C SER A 84 5.56 -27.46 -0.48
N ASN A 85 5.70 -28.78 -0.51
CA ASN A 85 4.89 -29.68 0.31
C ASN A 85 5.42 -29.81 1.74
N ILE A 86 6.70 -29.53 1.94
CA ILE A 86 7.38 -29.68 3.23
C ILE A 86 7.84 -28.32 3.77
N ARG A 87 8.28 -27.40 2.90
CA ARG A 87 8.89 -26.11 3.27
C ARG A 87 7.87 -24.98 3.24
N PHE A 88 7.80 -24.25 4.36
CA PHE A 88 7.05 -23.01 4.51
C PHE A 88 8.00 -21.94 5.03
N GLY A 89 7.78 -20.67 4.71
CA GLY A 89 8.61 -19.62 5.26
C GLY A 89 8.03 -18.23 5.05
N TYR A 90 8.45 -17.31 5.90
CA TYR A 90 8.15 -15.89 5.80
C TYR A 90 9.34 -15.09 6.32
N ALA A 91 9.86 -14.19 5.48
CA ALA A 91 11.10 -13.47 5.76
C ALA A 91 12.24 -14.44 6.15
N ASP A 92 12.82 -14.29 7.33
CA ASP A 92 13.91 -15.11 7.88
C ASP A 92 13.42 -16.41 8.55
N ASP A 93 12.12 -16.54 8.86
CA ASP A 93 11.57 -17.71 9.51
C ASP A 93 11.20 -18.80 8.50
N ILE A 94 11.81 -19.97 8.60
CA ILE A 94 11.51 -21.17 7.82
C ILE A 94 10.90 -22.24 8.73
N CYS A 95 9.88 -22.93 8.24
CA CYS A 95 9.19 -24.02 8.91
C CYS A 95 9.08 -25.25 8.01
N LEU A 96 9.40 -26.41 8.55
CA LEU A 96 9.24 -27.71 7.90
C LEU A 96 8.11 -28.48 8.56
N TYR A 97 7.24 -29.07 7.75
CA TYR A 97 6.14 -29.88 8.23
C TYR A 97 6.13 -31.25 7.55
N LYS A 98 6.13 -32.31 8.36
CA LYS A 98 6.01 -33.70 7.87
C LYS A 98 4.96 -34.46 8.66
N ALA A 99 4.08 -35.16 7.95
CA ALA A 99 3.06 -36.05 8.53
C ALA A 99 3.15 -37.45 7.92
N SER A 100 3.13 -38.48 8.76
CA SER A 100 3.09 -39.88 8.35
C SER A 100 2.50 -40.76 9.47
N THR A 101 2.50 -42.08 9.30
CA THR A 101 2.05 -43.03 10.31
C THR A 101 3.10 -43.31 11.40
N SER A 102 4.36 -42.88 11.23
CA SER A 102 5.45 -43.11 12.18
C SER A 102 6.22 -41.83 12.51
N VAL A 103 6.63 -41.68 13.78
CA VAL A 103 7.49 -40.57 14.22
C VAL A 103 8.88 -40.71 13.58
N ASP A 104 9.43 -41.92 13.53
CA ASP A 104 10.80 -42.17 13.06
C ASP A 104 10.95 -41.86 11.57
N ILE A 105 9.92 -42.16 10.77
CA ILE A 105 9.87 -41.81 9.34
C ILE A 105 9.86 -40.28 9.16
N ASN A 106 9.10 -39.57 10.00
CA ASN A 106 9.07 -38.11 9.97
C ASN A 106 10.43 -37.51 10.37
N VAL A 107 11.06 -38.03 11.43
CA VAL A 107 12.38 -37.59 11.89
C VAL A 107 13.43 -37.83 10.80
N ALA A 108 13.49 -39.04 10.22
CA ALA A 108 14.44 -39.36 9.16
C ALA A 108 14.26 -38.46 7.93
N SER A 109 13.01 -38.22 7.52
CA SER A 109 12.69 -37.31 6.41
C SER A 109 13.14 -35.87 6.71
N LEU A 110 12.84 -35.36 7.90
CA LEU A 110 13.21 -34.01 8.30
C LEU A 110 14.72 -33.83 8.43
N VAL A 111 15.45 -34.83 8.94
CA VAL A 111 16.92 -34.80 9.03
C VAL A 111 17.56 -34.69 7.65
N THR A 112 17.09 -35.47 6.67
CA THR A 112 17.55 -35.35 5.28
C THR A 112 17.25 -33.97 4.72
N GLU A 113 16.06 -33.44 4.99
CA GLU A 113 15.63 -32.15 4.48
C GLU A 113 16.41 -30.97 5.08
N ILE A 114 16.70 -31.03 6.38
CA ILE A 114 17.56 -30.06 7.07
C ILE A 114 18.96 -30.07 6.45
N ARG A 115 19.54 -31.25 6.17
CA ARG A 115 20.85 -31.33 5.49
C ARG A 115 20.81 -30.69 4.11
N ASN A 116 19.75 -30.88 3.34
CA ASN A 116 19.57 -30.25 2.04
C ASN A 116 19.53 -28.71 2.16
N ILE A 117 18.76 -28.20 3.13
CA ILE A 117 18.66 -26.76 3.39
C ILE A 117 20.01 -26.18 3.83
N MET A 118 20.74 -26.86 4.71
CA MET A 118 22.07 -26.43 5.14
C MET A 118 23.06 -26.39 3.96
N HIS A 119 23.08 -27.41 3.11
CA HIS A 119 23.94 -27.42 1.91
C HIS A 119 23.56 -26.32 0.92
N TRP A 120 22.26 -26.10 0.68
CA TRP A 120 21.78 -25.01 -0.16
C TRP A 120 22.18 -23.65 0.43
N GLY A 121 22.08 -23.49 1.76
CA GLY A 121 22.52 -22.30 2.48
C GLY A 121 24.01 -22.01 2.27
N THR A 122 24.88 -23.00 2.46
CA THR A 122 26.32 -22.85 2.24
C THR A 122 26.65 -22.47 0.79
N ARG A 123 25.97 -23.08 -0.18
CA ARG A 123 26.13 -22.76 -1.62
C ARG A 123 25.70 -21.34 -1.94
N ASN A 124 24.60 -20.88 -1.35
CA ASN A 124 23.99 -19.58 -1.58
C ASN A 124 24.38 -18.55 -0.50
N LYS A 125 25.43 -18.81 0.28
CA LYS A 125 25.98 -17.89 1.30
C LYS A 125 24.94 -17.40 2.32
N ILE A 126 23.98 -18.25 2.67
CA ILE A 126 23.03 -18.03 3.77
C ILE A 126 23.46 -18.92 4.95
N ALA A 127 23.62 -18.30 6.12
CA ALA A 127 23.80 -19.03 7.37
C ALA A 127 22.43 -19.33 7.98
N PHE A 128 22.27 -20.53 8.51
CA PHE A 128 21.16 -20.87 9.38
C PHE A 128 21.69 -21.03 10.81
N ALA A 129 20.90 -20.66 11.80
CA ALA A 129 21.26 -20.75 13.21
C ALA A 129 20.72 -22.06 13.83
N PRO A 130 21.46 -23.18 13.79
CA PRO A 130 21.01 -24.45 14.38
C PRO A 130 20.79 -24.33 15.90
N GLU A 131 21.41 -23.37 16.57
CA GLU A 131 21.23 -23.13 17.99
C GLU A 131 19.87 -22.48 18.34
N LYS A 132 19.16 -21.90 17.36
CA LYS A 132 17.83 -21.28 17.52
C LYS A 132 16.70 -22.19 17.05
N LEU A 133 16.96 -23.48 16.92
CA LEU A 133 16.02 -24.46 16.42
C LEU A 133 14.95 -24.80 17.44
N GLU A 134 13.70 -24.83 16.98
CA GLU A 134 12.56 -25.31 17.77
C GLU A 134 11.83 -26.43 17.02
N MET A 135 11.46 -27.50 17.72
CA MET A 135 10.73 -28.63 17.17
C MET A 135 9.58 -29.04 18.10
N ILE A 136 8.45 -29.44 17.52
CA ILE A 136 7.32 -29.99 18.26
C ILE A 136 6.69 -31.19 17.53
N HIS A 137 6.38 -32.23 18.31
CA HIS A 137 5.65 -33.40 17.83
C HIS A 137 4.14 -33.20 17.98
N LEU A 138 3.41 -33.15 16.86
CA LEU A 138 1.96 -32.99 16.86
C LEU A 138 1.27 -34.36 16.75
N THR A 139 0.48 -34.71 17.76
CA THR A 139 -0.30 -35.96 17.79
C THR A 139 -1.63 -35.81 18.51
N ARG A 140 -2.66 -36.47 17.97
CA ARG A 140 -3.98 -36.60 18.61
C ARG A 140 -4.21 -37.99 19.23
N LYS A 141 -3.22 -38.90 19.16
CA LYS A 141 -3.33 -40.24 19.73
C LYS A 141 -3.25 -40.15 21.27
N ASN A 142 -4.24 -40.68 21.96
CA ASN A 142 -4.20 -40.78 23.42
C ASN A 142 -3.16 -41.85 23.83
N GLY A 143 -2.32 -41.55 24.83
CA GLY A 143 -1.32 -42.48 25.35
C GLY A 143 0.00 -42.56 24.56
N SER A 144 0.20 -41.78 23.49
CA SER A 144 1.50 -41.74 22.81
C SER A 144 2.53 -41.00 23.67
N ARG A 145 3.58 -41.70 24.11
CA ARG A 145 4.76 -41.11 24.79
C ARG A 145 5.31 -39.98 23.93
N ALA A 146 5.61 -38.84 24.56
CA ALA A 146 6.30 -37.74 23.88
C ALA A 146 7.73 -38.17 23.60
N PRO A 147 8.29 -37.88 22.42
CA PRO A 147 9.73 -37.93 22.22
C PRO A 147 10.44 -37.05 23.26
N ASP A 148 11.66 -37.42 23.68
CA ASP A 148 12.36 -36.72 24.77
C ASP A 148 12.75 -35.26 24.42
N TRP A 149 12.77 -34.92 23.13
CA TRP A 149 13.03 -33.56 22.61
C TRP A 149 11.77 -32.69 22.45
N ASP A 150 10.58 -33.24 22.74
CA ASP A 150 9.30 -32.58 22.49
C ASP A 150 9.04 -31.44 23.48
N GLN A 151 8.64 -30.28 22.96
CA GLN A 151 8.31 -29.11 23.76
C GLN A 151 6.79 -29.00 23.97
N PRO A 152 6.32 -28.43 25.11
CA PRO A 152 4.89 -28.36 25.40
C PRO A 152 4.11 -27.48 24.43
N ALA A 153 4.72 -26.39 23.93
CA ALA A 153 4.17 -25.55 22.88
C ALA A 153 5.27 -24.77 22.16
N LEU A 154 5.14 -24.61 20.84
CA LEU A 154 6.07 -23.91 19.95
C LEU A 154 5.42 -22.64 19.42
N ARG A 155 6.19 -21.54 19.28
CA ARG A 155 5.69 -20.27 18.73
C ARG A 155 6.22 -20.05 17.32
N TRP A 156 5.32 -19.98 16.34
CA TRP A 156 5.70 -19.67 14.95
C TRP A 156 4.83 -18.56 14.38
N LEU A 157 5.45 -17.54 13.77
CA LEU A 157 4.80 -16.31 13.28
C LEU A 157 3.80 -15.70 14.28
N GLY A 158 4.13 -15.77 15.58
CA GLY A 158 3.27 -15.23 16.64
C GLY A 158 2.10 -16.13 17.08
N VAL A 159 1.92 -17.31 16.50
CA VAL A 159 0.89 -18.29 16.93
C VAL A 159 1.53 -19.39 17.76
N TRP A 160 0.90 -19.74 18.89
CA TRP A 160 1.36 -20.85 19.73
C TRP A 160 0.68 -22.16 19.33
N PHE A 161 1.48 -23.15 18.97
CA PHE A 161 1.05 -24.50 18.65
C PHE A 161 1.32 -25.43 19.83
N ASP A 162 0.27 -25.96 20.44
CA ASP A 162 0.36 -26.99 21.47
C ASP A 162 0.40 -28.38 20.82
N ARG A 163 1.00 -29.37 21.49
CA ARG A 163 1.13 -30.77 21.02
C ARG A 163 -0.14 -31.38 20.41
N ARG A 164 -1.29 -31.10 21.02
CA ARG A 164 -2.61 -31.63 20.62
C ARG A 164 -3.39 -30.68 19.70
N LEU A 165 -2.78 -29.57 19.28
CA LEU A 165 -3.42 -28.48 18.55
C LEU A 165 -4.72 -28.03 19.24
N THR A 166 -4.65 -27.87 20.56
CA THR A 166 -5.76 -27.36 21.38
C THR A 166 -5.77 -25.84 21.45
N PHE A 167 -4.64 -25.19 21.13
CA PHE A 167 -4.43 -23.74 21.13
C PHE A 167 -4.77 -23.06 22.47
N ARG A 168 -4.76 -23.80 23.58
CA ARG A 168 -5.14 -23.27 24.90
C ARG A 168 -4.15 -22.21 25.34
N ARG A 169 -2.85 -22.45 25.12
CA ARG A 169 -1.80 -21.47 25.43
C ARG A 169 -1.96 -20.21 24.57
N HIS A 170 -2.18 -20.37 23.27
CA HIS A 170 -2.40 -19.24 22.34
C HIS A 170 -3.57 -18.37 22.78
N VAL A 171 -4.72 -18.98 23.08
CA VAL A 171 -5.92 -18.28 23.53
C VAL A 171 -5.66 -17.55 24.86
N ALA A 172 -4.97 -18.18 25.81
CA ALA A 172 -4.63 -17.55 27.09
C ALA A 172 -3.73 -16.31 26.91
N GLU A 173 -2.68 -16.42 26.10
CA GLU A 173 -1.76 -15.32 25.79
C GLU A 173 -2.46 -14.15 25.08
N ARG A 174 -3.27 -14.45 24.06
CA ARG A 174 -4.01 -13.43 23.30
C ARG A 174 -5.10 -12.77 24.15
N ALA A 175 -5.81 -13.55 24.97
CA ALA A 175 -6.76 -13.02 25.94
C ALA A 175 -6.09 -12.14 27.00
N GLY A 176 -4.90 -12.51 27.47
CA GLY A 176 -4.09 -11.72 28.40
C GLY A 176 -3.70 -10.36 27.82
N LYS A 177 -3.12 -10.34 26.62
CA LYS A 177 -2.75 -9.12 25.89
C LYS A 177 -3.96 -8.23 25.60
N ALA A 178 -5.04 -8.81 25.07
CA ALA A 178 -6.28 -8.08 24.82
C ALA A 178 -6.88 -7.50 26.10
N ARG A 179 -6.83 -8.23 27.22
CA ARG A 179 -7.28 -7.75 28.54
C ARG A 179 -6.44 -6.59 29.05
N GLN A 180 -5.13 -6.61 28.84
CA GLN A 180 -4.27 -5.48 29.19
C GLN A 180 -4.65 -4.23 28.39
N VAL A 181 -4.82 -4.34 27.08
CA VAL A 181 -5.27 -3.21 26.23
C VAL A 181 -6.66 -2.71 26.65
N ALA A 182 -7.58 -3.63 26.94
CA ALA A 182 -8.92 -3.29 27.42
C ALA A 182 -8.90 -2.56 28.77
N ARG A 183 -8.00 -2.94 29.69
CA ARG A 183 -7.80 -2.24 30.97
C ARG A 183 -7.34 -0.78 30.77
N HIS A 184 -6.42 -0.54 29.84
CA HIS A 184 -6.00 0.82 29.49
C HIS A 184 -7.17 1.65 28.94
N ILE A 185 -7.93 1.09 27.99
CA ILE A 185 -9.12 1.76 27.43
C ILE A 185 -10.18 2.02 28.52
N ARG A 186 -10.35 1.09 29.46
CA ARG A 186 -11.24 1.25 30.61
C ARG A 186 -10.76 2.36 31.55
N GLY A 187 -9.46 2.49 31.77
CA GLY A 187 -8.89 3.59 32.56
C GLY A 187 -9.16 4.97 31.95
N LEU A 188 -9.28 5.05 30.62
CA LEU A 188 -9.68 6.26 29.90
C LEU A 188 -11.19 6.51 29.94
N ALA A 189 -12.01 5.50 30.24
CA ALA A 189 -13.47 5.56 30.22
C ALA A 189 -14.07 6.19 31.50
N LYS A 190 -13.61 7.38 31.88
CA LYS A 190 -14.18 8.15 32.99
C LYS A 190 -15.55 8.75 32.60
N THR A 191 -16.51 8.74 33.52
CA THR A 191 -17.89 9.20 33.24
C THR A 191 -17.97 10.72 33.01
N VAL A 192 -17.12 11.50 33.69
CA VAL A 192 -17.12 12.97 33.63
C VAL A 192 -16.19 13.48 32.50
N ASP A 193 -14.93 13.04 32.48
CA ASP A 193 -13.89 13.53 31.53
C ASP A 193 -13.41 12.51 30.48
N GLY A 194 -14.13 11.39 30.32
CA GLY A 194 -13.74 10.35 29.38
C GLY A 194 -14.06 10.66 27.90
N PRO A 195 -13.49 9.88 26.96
CA PRO A 195 -13.87 9.87 25.56
C PRO A 195 -15.34 9.52 25.35
N PRO A 196 -15.98 10.02 24.27
CA PRO A 196 -17.34 9.62 23.94
C PRO A 196 -17.38 8.11 23.71
N ALA A 197 -18.49 7.48 24.11
CA ALA A 197 -18.66 6.03 24.04
C ALA A 197 -18.40 5.44 22.64
N SER A 198 -18.71 6.20 21.58
CA SER A 198 -18.42 5.82 20.19
C SER A 198 -16.91 5.70 19.90
N ALA A 199 -16.08 6.57 20.49
CA ALA A 199 -14.62 6.52 20.35
C ALA A 199 -14.02 5.37 21.17
N LEU A 200 -14.52 5.12 22.38
CA LEU A 200 -14.11 3.96 23.19
C LEU A 200 -14.47 2.66 22.48
N ARG A 201 -15.68 2.57 21.92
CA ARG A 201 -16.12 1.43 21.10
C ARG A 201 -15.23 1.24 19.87
N LYS A 202 -14.84 2.33 19.21
CA LYS A 202 -13.91 2.27 18.07
C LYS A 202 -12.54 1.74 18.51
N ALA A 203 -11.99 2.24 19.62
CA ALA A 203 -10.72 1.78 20.18
C ALA A 203 -10.75 0.29 20.56
N VAL A 204 -11.86 -0.20 21.13
CA VAL A 204 -12.04 -1.64 21.40
C VAL A 204 -12.03 -2.43 20.09
N ILE A 205 -12.78 -1.99 19.07
CA ILE A 205 -12.85 -2.67 17.78
C ILE A 205 -11.51 -2.67 17.05
N THR A 206 -10.71 -1.61 17.15
CA THR A 206 -9.46 -1.48 16.40
C THR A 206 -8.23 -2.03 17.14
N CYS A 207 -8.25 -2.08 18.47
CA CYS A 207 -7.07 -2.43 19.26
C CYS A 207 -7.25 -3.71 20.07
N VAL A 208 -8.44 -3.93 20.66
CA VAL A 208 -8.70 -5.10 21.50
C VAL A 208 -9.11 -6.31 20.66
N ILE A 209 -10.05 -6.13 19.73
CA ILE A 209 -10.53 -7.24 18.89
C ILE A 209 -9.39 -7.85 18.07
N PRO A 210 -8.56 -7.08 17.32
CA PRO A 210 -7.50 -7.68 16.52
C PRO A 210 -6.43 -8.39 17.37
N SER A 211 -6.13 -7.85 18.56
CA SER A 211 -5.22 -8.50 19.51
C SER A 211 -5.75 -9.84 20.04
N LEU A 212 -7.07 -9.92 20.25
CA LEU A 212 -7.77 -11.12 20.73
C LEU A 212 -7.94 -12.16 19.62
N THR A 213 -8.27 -11.74 18.40
CA THR A 213 -8.61 -12.62 17.27
C THR A 213 -7.42 -13.01 16.41
N TYR A 214 -6.22 -12.56 16.74
CA TYR A 214 -5.00 -12.88 15.99
C TYR A 214 -4.73 -14.39 15.96
N GLY A 215 -4.60 -14.97 14.77
CA GLY A 215 -4.32 -16.39 14.58
C GLY A 215 -5.50 -17.31 14.92
N THR A 216 -6.73 -16.80 14.93
CA THR A 216 -7.93 -17.62 15.18
C THR A 216 -8.28 -18.50 13.99
N GLU A 217 -7.94 -18.06 12.79
CA GLU A 217 -8.00 -18.82 11.54
C GLU A 217 -7.18 -20.12 11.57
N ALA A 218 -6.10 -20.16 12.35
CA ALA A 218 -5.30 -21.38 12.56
C ALA A 218 -5.96 -22.38 13.54
N CYS A 219 -6.93 -21.93 14.34
CA CYS A 219 -7.61 -22.71 15.37
C CYS A 219 -8.97 -23.23 14.86
N ARG A 220 -9.00 -24.38 14.18
CA ARG A 220 -10.26 -25.03 13.79
C ARG A 220 -10.92 -25.71 14.99
N GLN A 221 -12.13 -25.28 15.36
CA GLN A 221 -12.94 -25.91 16.40
C GLN A 221 -13.65 -27.17 15.87
N ARG A 222 -13.73 -28.23 16.69
CA ARG A 222 -14.50 -29.45 16.42
C ARG A 222 -15.97 -29.09 16.14
N ARG A 223 -16.52 -29.53 15.00
CA ARG A 223 -17.97 -29.59 14.79
C ARG A 223 -18.54 -30.70 15.71
N PRO A 224 -19.61 -30.46 16.49
CA PRO A 224 -20.40 -31.57 17.05
C PRO A 224 -21.07 -32.33 15.91
N SER A 225 -21.06 -33.66 16.01
CA SER A 225 -21.66 -34.58 15.05
C SER A 225 -23.17 -34.32 14.94
N GLY A 226 -23.71 -34.05 13.75
CA GLY A 226 -25.16 -34.04 13.51
C GLY A 226 -25.78 -32.80 12.87
N LEU A 227 -25.07 -32.01 12.05
CA LEU A 227 -25.71 -30.98 11.23
C LEU A 227 -25.12 -30.98 9.81
N GLU A 228 -25.97 -31.23 8.82
CA GLU A 228 -25.64 -31.29 7.40
C GLU A 228 -25.05 -29.97 6.87
N ASP A 229 -24.28 -30.12 5.79
CA ASP A 229 -23.44 -29.07 5.22
C ASP A 229 -24.24 -27.89 4.64
N HIS A 230 -23.97 -26.71 5.19
CA HIS A 230 -24.12 -25.45 4.45
C HIS A 230 -22.78 -24.69 4.43
N PRO A 231 -22.30 -24.26 3.25
CA PRO A 231 -20.97 -23.70 3.11
C PRO A 231 -21.03 -22.18 3.27
N TYR A 232 -20.89 -21.62 4.47
CA TYR A 232 -20.35 -20.26 4.66
C TYR A 232 -19.83 -20.06 6.08
N GLY A 233 -18.59 -19.53 6.19
CA GLY A 233 -17.85 -19.35 7.42
C GLY A 233 -18.50 -18.37 8.42
N TYR A 234 -18.46 -18.75 9.69
CA TYR A 234 -19.03 -17.98 10.79
C TYR A 234 -18.13 -16.81 11.20
N THR A 235 -18.67 -15.59 11.04
CA THR A 235 -18.21 -14.39 11.76
C THR A 235 -18.85 -14.38 13.16
N LEU A 236 -18.03 -14.10 14.18
CA LEU A 236 -18.44 -13.88 15.58
C LEU A 236 -19.58 -12.83 15.70
N GLN A 237 -20.80 -13.26 16.02
CA GLN A 237 -21.82 -12.39 16.62
C GLN A 237 -21.87 -12.61 18.13
N GLY A 238 -21.63 -11.53 18.87
CA GLY A 238 -21.67 -11.49 20.33
C GLY A 238 -23.06 -11.78 20.87
N ARG A 239 -23.14 -12.74 21.79
CA ARG A 239 -24.27 -12.89 22.71
C ARG A 239 -24.39 -11.61 23.54
N ARG A 240 -25.54 -10.94 23.46
CA ARG A 240 -25.99 -9.97 24.46
C ARG A 240 -26.48 -10.73 25.68
N TYR A 241 -26.04 -10.33 26.87
CA TYR A 241 -26.69 -10.66 28.14
C TYR A 241 -28.06 -9.95 28.18
N PRO A 242 -29.13 -10.60 28.69
CA PRO A 242 -30.33 -9.89 29.08
C PRO A 242 -30.10 -9.19 30.43
N VAL A 243 -30.35 -7.90 30.46
CA VAL A 243 -30.56 -7.10 31.67
C VAL A 243 -31.99 -7.40 32.15
N GLY A 244 -32.12 -7.88 33.38
CA GLY A 244 -33.41 -8.00 34.05
C GLY A 244 -33.94 -6.62 34.46
N GLY A 245 -35.27 -6.48 34.46
CA GLY A 245 -35.95 -5.32 35.03
C GLY A 245 -37.37 -5.13 34.47
N GLY A 246 -38.35 -5.69 35.18
CA GLY A 246 -39.71 -5.18 35.40
C GLY A 246 -40.57 -4.73 34.21
N TYR A 247 -41.70 -5.40 33.99
CA TYR A 247 -43.04 -4.93 34.41
C TYR A 247 -44.10 -5.78 33.70
N ALA A 248 -44.89 -6.49 34.51
CA ALA A 248 -46.09 -7.19 34.11
C ALA A 248 -47.25 -6.19 33.96
N GLY A 249 -48.11 -6.40 32.97
CA GLY A 249 -49.32 -5.59 32.81
C GLY A 249 -50.08 -5.87 31.51
N GLY A 250 -50.88 -6.92 31.52
CA GLY A 250 -52.26 -6.86 31.01
C GLY A 250 -52.55 -7.05 29.51
N SER A 251 -53.69 -7.70 29.29
CA SER A 251 -54.58 -7.69 28.12
C SER A 251 -54.26 -8.55 26.88
N GLN A 252 -54.89 -9.73 26.91
CA GLN A 252 -55.66 -10.45 25.87
C GLN A 252 -55.92 -9.76 24.51
N ALA A 253 -56.07 -10.63 23.49
CA ALA A 253 -57.04 -10.62 22.38
C ALA A 253 -56.37 -10.99 21.03
N THR A 254 -56.38 -12.26 20.61
CA THR A 254 -57.37 -12.92 19.72
C THR A 254 -57.17 -12.71 18.22
N PHE A 255 -56.89 -13.85 17.55
CA PHE A 255 -57.57 -14.37 16.34
C PHE A 255 -57.23 -13.89 14.91
N ARG A 256 -57.17 -14.92 14.04
CA ARG A 256 -57.43 -15.03 12.59
C ARG A 256 -56.30 -14.78 11.59
N THR A 257 -55.78 -15.89 11.05
CA THR A 257 -55.65 -16.12 9.61
C THR A 257 -57.04 -16.41 9.00
N PRO A 258 -57.24 -16.17 7.68
CA PRO A 258 -57.17 -17.30 6.74
C PRO A 258 -56.63 -16.97 5.33
N HIS A 259 -56.31 -18.06 4.64
CA HIS A 259 -55.83 -18.23 3.26
C HIS A 259 -56.71 -17.67 2.14
N SER A 260 -56.10 -17.43 0.98
CA SER A 260 -56.61 -17.92 -0.31
C SER A 260 -55.48 -18.16 -1.33
N ASN A 261 -55.61 -19.26 -2.08
CA ASN A 261 -54.69 -19.80 -3.09
C ASN A 261 -55.14 -19.37 -4.51
N GLY A 262 -54.17 -19.20 -5.43
CA GLY A 262 -54.41 -19.07 -6.87
C GLY A 262 -53.23 -19.58 -7.70
N ARG A 263 -53.46 -20.71 -8.41
CA ARG A 263 -52.62 -21.49 -9.36
C ARG A 263 -52.13 -20.63 -10.57
N ARG A 264 -51.15 -20.95 -11.45
CA ARG A 264 -50.25 -22.09 -11.79
C ARG A 264 -49.30 -21.60 -12.93
N SER A 265 -48.02 -22.01 -12.94
CA SER A 265 -47.24 -22.50 -14.12
C SER A 265 -45.74 -22.68 -13.79
N THR A 266 -45.16 -23.83 -14.14
CA THR A 266 -43.73 -24.27 -14.02
C THR A 266 -43.32 -24.92 -15.36
N PRO A 267 -42.04 -25.29 -15.70
CA PRO A 267 -40.67 -25.09 -15.13
C PRO A 267 -39.64 -24.64 -16.24
N PRO A 268 -38.33 -25.03 -16.30
CA PRO A 268 -37.15 -24.88 -15.41
C PRO A 268 -35.97 -24.08 -16.05
N GLY A 269 -34.97 -23.64 -15.27
CA GLY A 269 -33.63 -23.37 -15.83
C GLY A 269 -32.81 -22.24 -15.16
N ALA A 270 -31.74 -22.66 -14.47
CA ALA A 270 -30.42 -22.02 -14.36
C ALA A 270 -30.26 -20.57 -13.80
N GLN A 271 -29.36 -20.51 -12.81
CA GLN A 271 -28.34 -19.47 -12.56
C GLN A 271 -28.61 -18.37 -11.51
N ASP A 272 -27.70 -18.38 -10.55
CA ASP A 272 -27.15 -17.28 -9.74
C ASP A 272 -28.09 -16.51 -8.81
N HIS A 273 -28.16 -17.00 -7.57
CA HIS A 273 -28.69 -16.24 -6.44
C HIS A 273 -27.66 -15.22 -5.91
N PRO A 274 -27.92 -13.90 -5.98
CA PRO A 274 -27.20 -12.89 -5.21
C PRO A 274 -27.60 -12.95 -3.71
N PRO A 275 -26.76 -12.43 -2.79
CA PRO A 275 -26.87 -12.73 -1.36
C PRO A 275 -28.05 -12.04 -0.66
N ILE A 276 -28.59 -12.75 0.34
CA ILE A 276 -29.64 -12.30 1.27
C ILE A 276 -29.11 -11.17 2.18
N ILE A 277 -29.73 -9.99 2.07
CA ILE A 277 -29.53 -8.82 2.95
C ILE A 277 -30.45 -8.90 4.19
N THR A 278 -29.93 -8.69 5.38
CA THR A 278 -30.68 -8.57 6.65
C THR A 278 -31.48 -7.25 6.73
N ARG A 279 -32.69 -7.33 7.29
CA ARG A 279 -33.76 -6.30 7.27
C ARG A 279 -33.45 -5.02 8.06
N GLY A 280 -33.82 -3.86 7.51
CA GLY A 280 -34.08 -2.61 8.25
C GLY A 280 -35.56 -2.52 8.68
N ARG A 281 -35.87 -1.71 9.71
CA ARG A 281 -37.26 -1.43 10.15
C ARG A 281 -37.79 -0.18 9.42
N GLY A 282 -38.89 -0.31 8.68
CA GLY A 282 -39.70 0.82 8.15
C GLY A 282 -39.57 1.07 6.65
N ALA A 283 -40.71 1.34 6.00
CA ALA A 283 -40.94 1.34 4.55
C ALA A 283 -40.14 2.44 3.80
N GLY A 284 -39.14 1.98 3.06
CA GLY A 284 -38.34 2.73 2.10
C GLY A 284 -37.39 1.72 1.46
N SER A 285 -37.27 1.73 0.14
CA SER A 285 -36.49 0.76 -0.64
C SER A 285 -35.13 0.43 0.01
N ARG A 286 -34.77 -0.86 -0.03
CA ARG A 286 -33.59 -1.50 0.58
C ARG A 286 -32.28 -0.78 0.17
N GLN A 287 -31.78 0.11 1.01
CA GLN A 287 -30.46 0.72 0.81
C GLN A 287 -29.38 -0.31 1.15
N VAL A 288 -28.56 -0.71 0.17
CA VAL A 288 -27.37 -1.54 0.39
C VAL A 288 -26.45 -0.79 1.38
N ALA A 289 -26.07 -1.44 2.47
CA ALA A 289 -25.19 -0.83 3.47
C ALA A 289 -23.82 -0.50 2.85
N LYS A 290 -23.64 0.76 2.45
CA LYS A 290 -22.39 1.24 1.85
C LYS A 290 -21.22 0.99 2.82
N THR A 291 -20.15 0.35 2.34
CA THR A 291 -18.90 0.18 3.09
C THR A 291 -18.36 1.56 3.51
N LYS A 292 -17.44 1.61 4.47
CA LYS A 292 -16.78 2.89 4.83
C LYS A 292 -16.12 3.53 3.61
N ILE A 293 -15.54 2.72 2.72
CA ILE A 293 -14.93 3.16 1.46
C ILE A 293 -15.99 3.72 0.52
N GLN A 294 -17.14 3.05 0.36
CA GLN A 294 -18.23 3.54 -0.48
C GLN A 294 -18.90 4.81 0.07
N ARG A 295 -19.02 4.94 1.40
CA ARG A 295 -19.52 6.16 2.05
C ARG A 295 -18.55 7.31 1.91
N LEU A 296 -17.26 7.05 2.09
CA LEU A 296 -16.22 8.06 1.90
C LEU A 296 -16.13 8.46 0.41
N GLY A 297 -16.18 7.49 -0.51
CA GLY A 297 -16.24 7.72 -1.95
C GLY A 297 -17.44 8.57 -2.36
N SER A 298 -18.60 8.40 -1.73
CA SER A 298 -19.77 9.26 -2.00
C SER A 298 -19.67 10.69 -1.46
N LEU A 299 -18.64 11.03 -0.65
CA LEU A 299 -18.39 12.40 -0.23
C LEU A 299 -17.53 13.18 -1.22
N PHE A 300 -16.94 12.50 -2.21
CA PHE A 300 -16.09 13.13 -3.20
C PHE A 300 -16.83 13.28 -4.54
N PRO A 301 -16.49 14.32 -5.31
CA PRO A 301 -17.00 14.45 -6.66
C PRO A 301 -16.45 13.31 -7.52
N GLN A 302 -17.16 12.95 -8.60
CA GLN A 302 -16.65 11.95 -9.53
C GLN A 302 -15.37 12.44 -10.19
N VAL A 303 -14.38 11.55 -10.28
CA VAL A 303 -13.07 11.81 -10.86
C VAL A 303 -12.85 10.89 -12.05
N LEU A 304 -12.15 11.37 -13.07
CA LEU A 304 -11.65 10.49 -14.12
C LEU A 304 -10.70 9.47 -13.51
N ARG A 305 -10.99 8.19 -13.74
CA ARG A 305 -10.18 7.11 -13.22
C ARG A 305 -8.92 6.95 -14.07
N PRO A 306 -7.71 6.99 -13.48
CA PRO A 306 -6.50 6.70 -14.22
C PRO A 306 -6.54 5.31 -14.81
N THR A 307 -6.03 5.21 -16.03
CA THR A 307 -5.78 3.93 -16.69
C THR A 307 -4.42 3.44 -16.26
N LEU A 308 -4.35 2.17 -15.84
CA LEU A 308 -3.08 1.51 -15.59
C LEU A 308 -2.43 1.21 -16.95
N ARG A 309 -1.26 1.80 -17.21
CA ARG A 309 -0.48 1.57 -18.43
C ARG A 309 0.89 0.98 -18.07
N PRO A 310 1.50 0.18 -18.97
CA PRO A 310 2.91 -0.20 -18.84
C PRO A 310 3.80 1.03 -18.71
N PRO A 311 4.94 0.93 -18.00
CA PRO A 311 5.88 2.04 -17.89
C PRO A 311 6.31 2.56 -19.26
N HIS A 312 6.29 3.88 -19.41
CA HIS A 312 6.74 4.58 -20.62
C HIS A 312 8.07 5.28 -20.33
N TYR A 313 9.02 5.16 -21.26
CA TYR A 313 10.34 5.79 -21.15
C TYR A 313 10.79 6.28 -22.53
N THR A 314 10.83 7.59 -22.73
CA THR A 314 11.43 8.18 -23.94
C THR A 314 12.94 8.29 -23.80
N HIS A 315 13.62 8.52 -24.94
CA HIS A 315 15.03 8.91 -24.91
C HIS A 315 15.21 10.18 -24.05
N GLY A 316 16.24 10.23 -23.20
CA GLY A 316 16.48 11.34 -22.28
C GLY A 316 15.55 11.41 -21.05
N CYS A 317 14.71 10.39 -20.80
CA CYS A 317 13.78 10.36 -19.65
C CYS A 317 14.43 10.28 -18.26
N ARG A 318 15.76 10.21 -18.18
CA ARG A 318 16.56 10.28 -16.94
C ARG A 318 17.50 11.49 -16.91
N VAL A 319 17.49 12.31 -17.95
CA VAL A 319 18.33 13.50 -18.06
C VAL A 319 17.58 14.67 -17.46
N ASP A 320 18.22 15.35 -16.51
CA ASP A 320 17.70 16.57 -15.91
C ASP A 320 17.36 17.61 -17.01
N PRO A 321 16.08 18.04 -17.13
CA PRO A 321 15.68 19.03 -18.11
C PRO A 321 16.41 20.37 -18.00
N THR A 322 16.87 20.72 -16.79
CA THR A 322 17.57 21.99 -16.51
C THR A 322 19.07 21.91 -16.81
N GLY A 323 19.63 20.70 -16.86
CA GLY A 323 21.07 20.48 -16.99
C GLY A 323 21.89 21.00 -15.80
N GLY A 324 21.26 21.34 -14.67
CA GLY A 324 21.92 21.92 -13.49
C GLY A 324 22.40 23.36 -13.67
N VAL A 325 21.94 24.07 -14.71
CA VAL A 325 22.33 25.46 -15.02
C VAL A 325 21.40 26.44 -14.29
N ASP A 326 21.91 27.60 -13.89
CA ASP A 326 21.10 28.69 -13.33
C ASP A 326 20.09 29.24 -14.35
N LYS A 327 19.01 29.86 -13.85
CA LYS A 327 17.89 30.29 -14.69
C LYS A 327 18.28 31.36 -15.69
N GLU A 328 19.13 32.31 -15.29
CA GLU A 328 19.57 33.43 -16.11
C GLU A 328 20.42 32.95 -17.28
N THR A 329 21.41 32.09 -17.02
CA THR A 329 22.25 31.47 -18.05
C THR A 329 21.42 30.56 -18.96
N ALA A 330 20.52 29.78 -18.39
CA ALA A 330 19.61 28.95 -19.17
C ALA A 330 18.67 29.78 -20.07
N ALA A 331 18.22 30.94 -19.61
CA ALA A 331 17.37 31.84 -20.38
C ALA A 331 18.13 32.47 -21.55
N ALA A 332 19.38 32.91 -21.33
CA ALA A 332 20.24 33.41 -22.40
C ALA A 332 20.53 32.33 -23.46
N ALA A 333 20.84 31.11 -23.01
CA ALA A 333 21.04 29.96 -23.89
C ALA A 333 19.76 29.57 -24.64
N PHE A 334 18.59 29.67 -23.99
CA PHE A 334 17.30 29.43 -24.63
C PHE A 334 17.00 30.47 -25.71
N LYS A 335 17.21 31.76 -25.43
CA LYS A 335 17.01 32.84 -26.41
C LYS A 335 17.90 32.64 -27.63
N THR A 336 19.18 32.34 -27.42
CA THR A 336 20.13 32.02 -28.50
C THR A 336 19.66 30.82 -29.32
N TRP A 337 19.28 29.72 -28.64
CA TRP A 337 18.75 28.53 -29.30
C TRP A 337 17.46 28.82 -30.10
N TRP A 338 16.57 29.64 -29.55
CA TRP A 338 15.30 30.00 -30.19
C TRP A 338 15.52 30.91 -31.40
N ASP A 339 16.55 31.75 -31.35
CA ASP A 339 16.99 32.58 -32.47
C ASP A 339 17.61 31.77 -33.61
N ASP A 340 18.29 30.67 -33.29
CA ASP A 340 18.95 29.76 -34.23
C ASP A 340 18.02 28.66 -34.80
N LEU A 341 16.75 28.60 -34.37
CA LEU A 341 15.83 27.60 -34.90
C LEU A 341 15.56 27.82 -36.39
N PRO A 342 15.42 26.73 -37.19
CA PRO A 342 14.95 26.85 -38.57
C PRO A 342 13.61 27.60 -38.65
N PRO A 343 13.40 28.45 -39.67
CA PRO A 343 12.18 29.26 -39.78
C PRO A 343 10.88 28.44 -39.80
N ASP A 344 10.94 27.21 -40.30
CA ASP A 344 9.80 26.30 -40.41
C ASP A 344 9.46 25.60 -39.09
N ASP A 345 10.39 25.53 -38.14
CA ASP A 345 10.15 24.92 -36.82
C ASP A 345 9.09 25.70 -36.06
N VAL A 346 8.22 24.96 -35.35
CA VAL A 346 7.13 25.53 -34.57
C VAL A 346 7.42 25.34 -33.09
N THR A 347 7.37 26.41 -32.31
CA THR A 347 7.49 26.36 -30.85
C THR A 347 6.13 26.58 -30.19
N ILE A 348 5.82 25.75 -29.20
CA ILE A 348 4.57 25.74 -28.45
C ILE A 348 4.93 25.98 -26.99
N PHE A 349 4.64 27.18 -26.49
CA PHE A 349 4.81 27.53 -25.09
C PHE A 349 3.50 27.28 -24.35
N SER A 350 3.57 26.78 -23.13
CA SER A 350 2.40 26.57 -22.29
C SER A 350 2.74 26.85 -20.83
N ASP A 351 1.76 27.39 -20.11
CA ASP A 351 1.88 27.70 -18.69
C ASP A 351 0.54 27.45 -17.96
N GLY A 352 0.60 27.39 -16.63
CA GLY A 352 -0.54 27.23 -15.74
C GLY A 352 -0.54 28.29 -14.64
N SER A 353 -1.72 28.81 -14.30
CA SER A 353 -1.90 29.80 -13.25
C SER A 353 -2.90 29.31 -12.21
N GLU A 354 -2.61 29.56 -10.94
CA GLU A 354 -3.52 29.35 -9.81
C GLU A 354 -3.69 30.67 -9.07
N GLN A 355 -4.93 31.16 -9.03
CA GLN A 355 -5.28 32.45 -8.47
C GLN A 355 -6.37 32.31 -7.41
N TYR A 356 -6.45 33.30 -6.52
CA TYR A 356 -7.43 33.34 -5.44
C TYR A 356 -8.17 34.67 -5.47
N HIS A 357 -9.47 34.64 -5.72
CA HIS A 357 -10.35 35.81 -5.70
C HIS A 357 -11.53 35.54 -4.77
N GLU A 358 -11.80 36.46 -3.83
CA GLU A 358 -12.88 36.32 -2.83
C GLU A 358 -12.92 34.96 -2.09
N ARG A 359 -11.73 34.40 -1.80
CA ARG A 359 -11.53 33.06 -1.19
C ARG A 359 -11.97 31.88 -2.06
N GLN A 360 -12.29 32.12 -3.33
CA GLN A 360 -12.47 31.08 -4.34
C GLN A 360 -11.16 30.89 -5.11
N LYS A 361 -10.82 29.64 -5.39
CA LYS A 361 -9.63 29.28 -6.15
C LYS A 361 -9.99 29.19 -7.62
N TYR A 362 -9.18 29.77 -8.47
CA TYR A 362 -9.30 29.75 -9.92
C TYR A 362 -8.04 29.18 -10.50
N VAL A 363 -8.18 28.29 -11.48
CA VAL A 363 -7.04 27.62 -12.09
C VAL A 363 -7.24 27.62 -13.58
N GLY A 364 -6.23 28.05 -14.33
CA GLY A 364 -6.31 28.16 -15.78
C GLY A 364 -4.98 27.86 -16.44
N TYR A 365 -5.05 27.55 -17.73
CA TYR A 365 -3.89 27.32 -18.57
C TYR A 365 -3.84 28.34 -19.71
N GLY A 366 -2.65 28.57 -20.22
CA GLY A 366 -2.38 29.39 -21.38
C GLY A 366 -1.39 28.71 -22.30
N TYR A 367 -1.50 28.96 -23.60
CA TYR A 367 -0.50 28.53 -24.56
C TYR A 367 -0.35 29.53 -25.71
N ALA A 368 0.88 29.63 -26.22
CA ALA A 368 1.23 30.47 -27.35
C ALA A 368 2.08 29.68 -28.36
N ILE A 369 1.75 29.81 -29.64
CA ILE A 369 2.36 29.05 -30.74
C ILE A 369 3.07 30.04 -31.64
N TYR A 370 4.35 29.77 -31.90
CA TYR A 370 5.23 30.61 -32.70
C TYR A 370 5.85 29.82 -33.85
N GLN A 371 6.01 30.49 -34.98
CA GLN A 371 6.81 30.02 -36.11
C GLN A 371 7.59 31.21 -36.65
N ASN A 372 8.89 31.04 -36.90
CA ASN A 372 9.79 32.13 -37.31
C ASN A 372 9.64 33.41 -36.45
N LYS A 373 9.61 33.25 -35.11
CA LYS A 373 9.40 34.31 -34.10
C LYS A 373 8.10 35.11 -34.23
N LYS A 374 7.17 34.71 -35.10
CA LYS A 374 5.85 35.30 -35.20
C LYS A 374 4.85 34.40 -34.49
N GLN A 375 4.02 34.98 -33.62
CA GLN A 375 2.91 34.26 -33.02
C GLN A 375 1.87 33.90 -34.08
N ILE A 376 1.64 32.60 -34.31
CA ILE A 376 0.70 32.07 -35.30
C ILE A 376 -0.58 31.53 -34.65
N GLY A 377 -0.59 31.36 -33.32
CA GLY A 377 -1.78 30.94 -32.59
C GLY A 377 -1.61 31.09 -31.09
N SER A 378 -2.72 31.10 -30.37
CA SER A 378 -2.76 31.08 -28.91
C SER A 378 -4.11 30.60 -28.41
N GLY A 379 -4.18 30.31 -27.12
CA GLY A 379 -5.43 30.06 -26.43
C GLY A 379 -5.23 30.03 -24.92
N ALA A 380 -6.36 30.12 -24.22
CA ALA A 380 -6.43 30.06 -22.77
C ALA A 380 -7.75 29.40 -22.36
N GLY A 381 -7.80 28.86 -21.15
CA GLY A 381 -9.04 28.35 -20.58
C GLY A 381 -8.91 28.06 -19.09
N SER A 382 -10.04 28.07 -18.38
CA SER A 382 -10.09 27.64 -16.98
C SER A 382 -10.28 26.12 -16.89
N ILE A 383 -9.71 25.52 -15.85
CA ILE A 383 -9.92 24.11 -15.49
C ILE A 383 -10.71 24.03 -14.19
N ASN A 384 -11.05 22.81 -13.76
CA ASN A 384 -11.80 22.66 -12.53
C ASN A 384 -11.14 23.40 -11.35
N PRO A 385 -11.87 24.27 -10.62
CA PRO A 385 -11.35 25.06 -9.51
C PRO A 385 -10.65 24.29 -8.40
N ILE A 386 -10.86 22.97 -8.28
CA ILE A 386 -10.18 22.17 -7.26
C ILE A 386 -8.77 21.74 -7.68
N SER A 387 -8.45 21.80 -8.97
CA SER A 387 -7.18 21.38 -9.56
C SER A 387 -6.01 22.29 -9.13
N HIS A 388 -4.80 22.00 -9.59
CA HIS A 388 -3.61 22.78 -9.23
C HIS A 388 -2.84 23.23 -10.47
N VAL A 389 -1.89 24.16 -10.29
CA VAL A 389 -1.01 24.68 -11.36
C VAL A 389 -0.43 23.56 -12.23
N PHE A 390 0.11 22.50 -11.61
CA PHE A 390 0.62 21.32 -12.34
C PHE A 390 -0.38 20.70 -13.32
N ASP A 391 -1.66 20.61 -12.92
CA ASP A 391 -2.71 20.07 -13.78
C ASP A 391 -2.98 21.03 -14.96
N ALA A 392 -2.95 22.34 -14.71
CA ALA A 392 -3.12 23.37 -15.74
C ALA A 392 -1.96 23.39 -16.73
N GLU A 393 -0.71 23.36 -16.28
CA GLU A 393 0.46 23.27 -17.15
C GLU A 393 0.38 22.06 -18.08
N ALA A 394 0.03 20.89 -17.55
CA ALA A 394 -0.12 19.66 -18.34
C ALA A 394 -1.25 19.76 -19.37
N ILE A 395 -2.39 20.34 -19.00
CA ILE A 395 -3.53 20.55 -19.90
C ILE A 395 -3.18 21.61 -20.95
N GLY A 396 -2.54 22.70 -20.58
CA GLY A 396 -2.07 23.76 -21.47
C GLY A 396 -1.11 23.23 -22.52
N ALA A 397 -0.16 22.38 -22.11
CA ALA A 397 0.77 21.71 -23.03
C ALA A 397 0.02 20.86 -24.07
N TRP A 398 -0.97 20.07 -23.64
CA TRP A 398 -1.80 19.30 -24.57
C TRP A 398 -2.67 20.19 -25.47
N ARG A 399 -3.28 21.25 -24.93
CA ARG A 399 -4.17 22.14 -25.68
C ARG A 399 -3.41 22.95 -26.74
N GLY A 400 -2.20 23.41 -26.42
CA GLY A 400 -1.30 24.02 -27.40
C GLY A 400 -0.92 23.03 -28.50
N LEU A 401 -0.50 21.82 -28.14
CA LEU A 401 -0.19 20.78 -29.11
C LEU A 401 -1.40 20.42 -29.99
N GLN A 402 -2.57 20.27 -29.38
CA GLN A 402 -3.82 19.94 -30.06
C GLN A 402 -4.23 21.04 -31.05
N HIS A 403 -4.03 22.32 -30.70
CA HIS A 403 -4.25 23.44 -31.60
C HIS A 403 -3.29 23.35 -32.79
N THR A 404 -1.98 23.18 -32.55
CA THR A 404 -0.99 23.05 -33.63
C THR A 404 -1.29 21.87 -34.56
N LEU A 405 -1.74 20.74 -34.03
CA LEU A 405 -2.09 19.56 -34.86
C LEU A 405 -3.35 19.76 -35.72
N ARG A 406 -4.18 20.76 -35.42
CA ARG A 406 -5.34 21.16 -36.24
C ARG A 406 -5.03 22.24 -37.26
N MET A 407 -3.84 22.84 -37.20
CA MET A 407 -3.40 23.83 -38.19
C MET A 407 -3.17 23.17 -39.57
N PRO A 408 -3.05 23.98 -40.64
CA PRO A 408 -2.75 23.49 -41.98
C PRO A 408 -1.51 22.57 -42.02
N GLN A 409 -1.46 21.69 -43.03
CA GLN A 409 -0.44 20.65 -43.14
C GLN A 409 0.98 21.21 -43.13
N GLU A 410 1.15 22.40 -43.69
CA GLU A 410 2.39 23.16 -43.77
C GLU A 410 3.00 23.46 -42.40
N VAL A 411 2.16 23.54 -41.35
CA VAL A 411 2.57 23.78 -39.96
C VAL A 411 2.69 22.47 -39.20
N ARG A 412 1.64 21.62 -39.22
CA ARG A 412 1.60 20.39 -38.40
C ARG A 412 2.57 19.29 -38.84
N SER A 413 3.10 19.36 -40.07
CA SER A 413 4.12 18.42 -40.58
C SER A 413 5.55 18.84 -40.24
N GLN A 414 5.75 20.05 -39.71
CA GLN A 414 7.08 20.54 -39.30
C GLN A 414 7.54 19.90 -38.00
N ARG A 415 8.78 20.21 -37.61
CA ARG A 415 9.30 19.86 -36.29
C ARG A 415 8.65 20.75 -35.23
N LEU A 416 7.99 20.11 -34.27
CA LEU A 416 7.27 20.79 -33.20
C LEU A 416 8.09 20.73 -31.91
N TRP A 417 8.26 21.87 -31.25
CA TRP A 417 8.94 21.99 -29.97
C TRP A 417 7.94 22.41 -28.89
N MET A 418 7.69 21.53 -27.93
CA MET A 418 6.97 21.86 -26.71
C MET A 418 7.95 22.49 -25.72
N CYS A 419 7.80 23.79 -25.48
CA CYS A 419 8.58 24.60 -24.56
C CYS A 419 7.82 24.69 -23.24
N ILE A 420 8.30 23.99 -22.21
CA ILE A 420 7.64 23.84 -20.92
C ILE A 420 8.61 24.28 -19.82
N ASP A 421 8.14 25.03 -18.85
CA ASP A 421 8.93 25.55 -17.74
C ASP A 421 8.90 24.67 -16.49
N SER A 422 7.86 23.85 -16.36
CA SER A 422 7.72 22.85 -15.31
C SER A 422 8.48 21.57 -15.59
N THR A 423 9.57 21.36 -14.85
CA THR A 423 10.36 20.12 -14.91
C THR A 423 9.51 18.89 -14.58
N SER A 424 8.55 19.02 -13.65
CA SER A 424 7.66 17.93 -13.25
C SER A 424 6.73 17.46 -14.38
N VAL A 425 6.22 18.40 -15.20
CA VAL A 425 5.43 18.10 -16.40
C VAL A 425 6.32 17.43 -17.46
N ILE A 426 7.53 17.94 -17.67
CA ILE A 426 8.51 17.33 -18.60
C ILE A 426 8.81 15.87 -18.21
N TRP A 427 9.04 15.60 -16.92
CA TRP A 427 9.27 14.22 -16.45
C TRP A 427 8.09 13.32 -16.75
N CYS A 428 6.86 13.79 -16.53
CA CYS A 428 5.65 13.01 -16.81
C CYS A 428 5.45 12.77 -18.31
N LEU A 429 5.82 13.71 -19.17
CA LEU A 429 5.77 13.54 -20.63
C LEU A 429 6.83 12.57 -21.13
N ARG A 430 8.07 12.66 -20.61
CA ARG A 430 9.19 11.78 -20.98
C ARG A 430 9.11 10.37 -20.38
N ALA A 431 8.38 10.20 -19.28
CA ALA A 431 8.29 8.95 -18.54
C ALA A 431 6.84 8.55 -18.26
N ASN A 432 6.54 8.13 -17.04
CA ASN A 432 5.19 7.74 -16.65
C ASN A 432 4.30 8.96 -16.46
N ALA A 433 3.17 8.98 -17.15
CA ALA A 433 2.13 9.98 -16.97
C ALA A 433 1.65 10.02 -15.51
N SER A 434 1.54 11.24 -14.95
CA SER A 434 0.93 11.44 -13.62
C SER A 434 -0.50 10.91 -13.60
N ALA A 435 -0.93 10.38 -12.45
CA ALA A 435 -2.33 9.99 -12.27
C ALA A 435 -3.27 11.22 -12.31
N SER A 436 -2.76 12.41 -11.94
CA SER A 436 -3.49 13.67 -12.07
C SER A 436 -3.36 14.21 -13.50
N SER A 437 -4.49 14.59 -14.11
CA SER A 437 -4.57 14.98 -15.53
C SER A 437 -3.92 13.97 -16.50
N GLN A 438 -3.97 12.68 -16.15
CA GLN A 438 -3.31 11.60 -16.91
C GLN A 438 -3.68 11.59 -18.40
N TRP A 439 -4.93 11.94 -18.71
CA TRP A 439 -5.44 11.99 -20.07
C TRP A 439 -4.65 12.97 -20.96
N ALA A 440 -4.21 14.11 -20.42
CA ALA A 440 -3.44 15.12 -21.15
C ALA A 440 -2.04 14.60 -21.47
N PHE A 441 -1.36 14.01 -20.49
CA PHE A 441 -0.06 13.36 -20.68
C PHE A 441 -0.12 12.23 -21.71
N ILE A 442 -1.13 11.35 -21.60
CA ILE A 442 -1.33 10.25 -22.54
C ILE A 442 -1.57 10.79 -23.95
N ALA A 443 -2.36 11.84 -24.10
CA ALA A 443 -2.65 12.43 -25.39
C ALA A 443 -1.38 13.03 -26.04
N CYS A 444 -0.56 13.76 -25.27
CA CYS A 444 0.75 14.23 -25.72
C CYS A 444 1.67 13.07 -26.12
N GLN A 445 1.78 12.04 -25.28
CA GLN A 445 2.63 10.86 -25.55
C GLN A 445 2.19 10.11 -26.81
N ASN A 446 0.89 9.94 -27.02
CA ASN A 446 0.37 9.33 -28.24
C ASN A 446 0.69 10.19 -29.47
N ALA A 447 0.57 11.52 -29.37
CA ALA A 447 0.94 12.42 -30.46
C ALA A 447 2.46 12.36 -30.77
N MET A 448 3.30 12.28 -29.75
CA MET A 448 4.76 12.15 -29.89
C MET A 448 5.20 10.84 -30.59
N GLN A 449 4.32 9.82 -30.65
CA GLN A 449 4.58 8.59 -31.40
C GLN A 449 4.35 8.76 -32.92
N VAL A 450 3.59 9.78 -33.32
CA VAL A 450 3.13 9.96 -34.71
C VAL A 450 3.81 11.16 -35.37
N TYR A 451 4.02 12.25 -34.63
CA TYR A 451 4.56 13.50 -35.14
C TYR A 451 5.98 13.76 -34.61
N ASN A 452 6.76 14.58 -35.33
CA ASN A 452 8.10 14.99 -34.93
C ASN A 452 8.05 16.05 -33.81
N ILE A 453 7.68 15.60 -32.62
CA ILE A 453 7.52 16.45 -31.44
C ILE A 453 8.72 16.25 -30.50
N ARG A 454 9.29 17.36 -30.05
CA ARG A 454 10.40 17.41 -29.09
C ARG A 454 10.02 18.26 -27.89
N ILE A 455 10.63 17.98 -26.74
CA ILE A 455 10.37 18.72 -25.49
C ILE A 455 11.64 19.47 -25.09
N LYS A 456 11.53 20.79 -24.93
CA LYS A 456 12.59 21.67 -24.46
C LYS A 456 12.14 22.35 -23.17
N TRP A 457 13.02 22.37 -22.19
CA TRP A 457 12.76 23.16 -20.98
C TRP A 457 12.97 24.64 -21.27
N SER A 458 12.02 25.48 -20.86
CA SER A 458 12.01 26.93 -21.01
C SER A 458 11.99 27.57 -19.62
N PRO A 459 13.01 28.33 -19.17
CA PRO A 459 12.99 28.93 -17.84
C PRO A 459 11.84 29.96 -17.66
N GLY A 460 10.94 29.71 -16.71
CA GLY A 460 9.84 30.62 -16.39
C GLY A 460 10.30 31.93 -15.71
N HIS A 461 9.59 33.02 -15.99
CA HIS A 461 9.82 34.40 -15.50
C HIS A 461 11.22 34.97 -15.82
N THR A 462 11.70 34.74 -17.04
CA THR A 462 13.04 35.20 -17.50
C THR A 462 12.98 36.10 -18.75
N GLY A 463 11.79 36.61 -19.09
CA GLY A 463 11.61 37.49 -20.25
C GLY A 463 11.79 36.77 -21.59
N ILE A 464 11.48 35.47 -21.66
CA ILE A 464 11.37 34.73 -22.91
C ILE A 464 9.97 35.00 -23.46
N GLU A 465 9.86 35.73 -24.57
CA GLU A 465 8.59 36.25 -25.09
C GLU A 465 7.47 35.20 -25.12
N GLY A 466 7.74 34.01 -25.65
CA GLY A 466 6.76 32.94 -25.73
C GLY A 466 6.29 32.40 -24.37
N ASN A 467 7.18 32.32 -23.38
CA ASN A 467 6.82 31.91 -22.02
C ASN A 467 6.00 32.99 -21.32
N GLU A 468 6.42 34.25 -21.43
CA GLU A 468 5.68 35.39 -20.86
C GLU A 468 4.29 35.53 -21.52
N ALA A 469 4.15 35.19 -22.80
CA ALA A 469 2.86 35.15 -23.48
C ALA A 469 1.98 34.02 -22.93
N ALA A 470 2.52 32.82 -22.72
CA ALA A 470 1.79 31.70 -22.13
C ALA A 470 1.35 31.99 -20.68
N ASP A 471 2.21 32.60 -19.87
CA ASP A 471 1.92 33.03 -18.48
C ASP A 471 0.75 34.03 -18.43
N ARG A 472 0.80 35.12 -19.23
CA ARG A 472 -0.30 36.08 -19.35
C ARG A 472 -1.62 35.42 -19.80
N LEU A 473 -1.54 34.46 -20.71
CA LEU A 473 -2.70 33.71 -21.17
C LEU A 473 -3.23 32.77 -20.09
N ALA A 474 -2.36 32.17 -19.28
CA ALA A 474 -2.76 31.31 -18.17
C ALA A 474 -3.49 32.11 -17.09
N ASP A 475 -2.99 33.30 -16.78
CA ASP A 475 -3.66 34.26 -15.89
C ASP A 475 -5.04 34.68 -16.44
N THR A 476 -5.13 34.98 -17.73
CA THR A 476 -6.41 35.27 -18.38
C THR A 476 -7.34 34.05 -18.33
N GLY A 477 -6.80 32.86 -18.55
CA GLY A 477 -7.50 31.58 -18.47
C GLY A 477 -8.10 31.33 -17.09
N ALA A 478 -7.36 31.63 -16.01
CA ALA A 478 -7.84 31.46 -14.65
C ALA A 478 -9.08 32.32 -14.36
N HIS A 479 -9.19 33.50 -14.96
CA HIS A 479 -10.35 34.39 -14.82
C HIS A 479 -11.50 34.08 -15.78
N THR A 480 -11.37 33.08 -16.64
CA THR A 480 -12.42 32.73 -17.59
C THR A 480 -13.57 32.01 -16.86
N PRO A 481 -14.81 32.53 -16.93
CA PRO A 481 -15.92 32.03 -16.11
C PRO A 481 -16.34 30.60 -16.47
N ASP A 482 -16.21 30.22 -17.74
CA ASP A 482 -16.57 28.89 -18.22
C ASP A 482 -15.36 27.96 -18.28
N CYS A 483 -15.51 26.81 -17.63
CA CYS A 483 -14.49 25.79 -17.60
C CYS A 483 -14.38 25.07 -18.95
N ASP A 484 -13.15 24.82 -19.39
CA ASP A 484 -12.85 24.08 -20.60
C ASP A 484 -13.58 22.73 -20.62
N PRO A 485 -14.41 22.46 -21.65
CA PRO A 485 -15.26 21.28 -21.66
C PRO A 485 -14.48 19.97 -21.69
N GLY A 486 -15.18 18.91 -21.27
CA GLY A 486 -14.65 17.55 -21.26
C GLY A 486 -13.76 17.28 -20.04
N PRO A 487 -12.66 16.52 -20.18
CA PRO A 487 -11.85 16.08 -19.05
C PRO A 487 -11.26 17.19 -18.17
N ALA A 488 -11.05 18.39 -18.70
CA ALA A 488 -10.51 19.54 -17.96
C ALA A 488 -11.51 20.14 -16.95
N SER A 489 -12.81 20.02 -17.23
CA SER A 489 -13.89 20.43 -16.32
C SER A 489 -14.09 19.51 -15.12
N LEU A 490 -13.51 18.30 -15.16
CA LEU A 490 -13.65 17.32 -14.09
C LEU A 490 -12.59 17.54 -12.99
N PRO A 491 -12.94 17.24 -11.74
CA PRO A 491 -12.00 17.10 -10.63
C PRO A 491 -10.71 16.37 -11.01
N THR A 492 -9.56 16.85 -10.55
CA THR A 492 -8.29 16.11 -10.65
C THR A 492 -8.02 15.31 -9.39
N ILE A 493 -7.21 14.24 -9.51
CA ILE A 493 -6.85 13.39 -8.36
C ILE A 493 -6.06 14.17 -7.32
N SER A 494 -5.16 15.06 -7.77
CA SER A 494 -4.42 15.94 -6.88
C SER A 494 -5.37 16.84 -6.08
N GLY A 495 -6.34 17.47 -6.76
CA GLY A 495 -7.34 18.33 -6.13
C GLY A 495 -8.19 17.59 -5.08
N ILE A 496 -8.68 16.39 -5.40
CA ILE A 496 -9.42 15.55 -4.44
C ILE A 496 -8.53 15.15 -3.25
N GLY A 497 -7.25 14.84 -3.50
CA GLY A 497 -6.27 14.56 -2.47
C GLY A 497 -6.05 15.75 -1.52
N SER A 498 -6.10 16.99 -2.03
CA SER A 498 -6.06 18.20 -1.21
C SER A 498 -7.32 18.33 -0.35
N ILE A 499 -8.51 18.22 -0.94
CA ILE A 499 -9.79 18.28 -0.21
C ILE A 499 -9.81 17.23 0.91
N PHE A 500 -9.34 16.01 0.65
CA PHE A 500 -9.27 14.98 1.68
C PHE A 500 -8.36 15.37 2.84
N ARG A 501 -7.19 15.95 2.56
CA ARG A 501 -6.26 16.43 3.58
C ARG A 501 -6.89 17.55 4.41
N ASP A 502 -7.57 18.49 3.78
CA ASP A 502 -8.22 19.62 4.45
C ASP A 502 -9.39 19.16 5.32
N LEU A 503 -10.27 18.30 4.80
CA LEU A 503 -11.37 17.70 5.57
C LEU A 503 -10.84 16.90 6.76
N ARG A 504 -9.73 16.17 6.58
CA ARG A 504 -9.08 15.42 7.66
C ARG A 504 -8.52 16.36 8.73
N SER A 505 -7.81 17.41 8.33
CA SER A 505 -7.25 18.42 9.23
C SER A 505 -8.35 19.18 9.98
N GLY A 506 -9.41 19.62 9.29
CA GLY A 506 -10.56 20.29 9.88
C GLY A 506 -11.33 19.40 10.86
N ALA A 507 -11.52 18.11 10.52
CA ALA A 507 -12.12 17.13 11.43
C ALA A 507 -11.25 16.88 12.67
N GLN A 508 -9.92 16.81 12.50
CA GLN A 508 -8.97 16.69 13.59
C GLN A 508 -9.00 17.91 14.51
N GLN A 509 -8.99 19.13 13.94
CA GLN A 509 -9.06 20.37 14.69
C GLN A 509 -10.39 20.51 15.44
N SER A 510 -11.51 20.25 14.76
CA SER A 510 -12.85 20.26 15.36
C SER A 510 -12.97 19.26 16.50
N TRP A 511 -12.37 18.08 16.35
CA TRP A 511 -12.30 17.10 17.42
C TRP A 511 -11.48 17.64 18.59
N TRP A 512 -10.31 18.24 18.34
CA TRP A 512 -9.46 18.83 19.37
C TRP A 512 -10.15 19.99 20.10
N THR A 513 -10.79 20.92 19.40
CA THR A 513 -11.53 22.05 19.99
C THR A 513 -12.68 21.56 20.87
N LYS A 514 -13.45 20.56 20.42
CA LYS A 514 -14.51 19.93 21.24
C LYS A 514 -13.96 19.29 22.51
N ARG A 515 -12.73 18.75 22.47
CA ARG A 515 -12.06 18.21 23.66
C ARG A 515 -11.51 19.30 24.57
N LYS A 516 -10.91 20.35 24.02
CA LYS A 516 -10.37 21.48 24.77
C LYS A 516 -11.48 22.24 25.51
N ALA A 517 -12.62 22.49 24.85
CA ALA A 517 -13.78 23.12 25.48
C ALA A 517 -14.38 22.26 26.61
N LYS A 518 -14.31 20.93 26.50
CA LYS A 518 -14.74 20.02 27.56
C LYS A 518 -13.76 20.00 28.75
N ALA A 519 -12.46 20.16 28.49
CA ALA A 519 -11.41 20.22 29.52
C ALA A 519 -11.36 21.57 30.27
N VAL A 520 -11.73 22.69 29.63
CA VAL A 520 -11.78 24.02 30.27
C VAL A 520 -13.03 24.16 31.16
N ARG A 521 -14.14 23.50 30.82
CA ARG A 521 -15.37 23.47 31.63
C ARG A 521 -15.30 22.54 32.85
N SER A 522 -14.23 21.77 33.00
CA SER A 522 -14.01 20.79 34.07
C SER A 522 -12.92 21.21 35.06
N LEU A 523 -12.47 22.48 35.02
CA LEU A 523 -11.60 23.09 36.04
C LEU A 523 -12.49 23.88 37.02
N PRO A 524 -12.33 23.71 38.35
CA PRO A 524 -13.12 24.40 39.36
C PRO A 524 -12.91 25.92 39.35
#